data_AF-A0A843JBC0-F1
#
_entry.id   AF-A0A843JBC0-F1
#
_cell.length_a   1.000
_cell.length_b   1.000
_cell.length_c   1.000
_cell.angle_alpha   90.00
_cell.angle_beta   90.00
_cell.angle_gamma   90.00
#
_symmetry.space_group_name_H-M   'P 1'
#
loop_
_entity.id
_entity.type
_entity.pdbx_description
1 polymer ?
#
loop_
_entity_poly.entity_id
_entity_poly.type
_entity_poly.pdbx_seq_one_letter_code
_entity_poly.pdbx_strand_id
1 'polypeptide(L)' 'MSLFESYERRIDQIVPIFEKYGIKDFEEAKAICNEKGFDPYEIVKSVQP' A
#
# COMPACT_ATOMS: atom_id res chain seq x y z
N MET A 1 0.86 -4.46 16.55
CA MET A 1 0.47 -5.41 15.48
C MET A 1 0.94 -4.82 14.17
N SER A 2 1.72 -5.54 13.39
CA SER A 2 2.18 -5.08 12.07
C SER A 2 0.97 -4.91 11.15
N LEU A 3 0.93 -3.82 10.38
CA LEU A 3 -0.16 -3.51 9.44
C LEU A 3 -0.39 -4.59 8.37
N PHE A 4 0.66 -5.36 8.06
CA PHE A 4 0.64 -6.51 7.16
C PHE A 4 1.85 -7.42 7.41
N GLU A 5 1.85 -8.63 6.85
CA GLU A 5 2.95 -9.58 6.98
C GLU A 5 4.28 -9.00 6.45
N SER A 6 5.36 -9.21 7.21
CA SER A 6 6.70 -8.71 6.86
C SER A 6 6.81 -7.18 6.78
N TYR A 7 5.94 -6.43 7.48
CA TYR A 7 5.93 -4.95 7.50
C TYR A 7 7.34 -4.34 7.59
N GLU A 8 8.13 -4.73 8.59
CA GLU A 8 9.47 -4.17 8.84
C GLU A 8 10.43 -4.39 7.66
N ARG A 9 10.29 -5.50 6.91
CA ARG A 9 11.15 -5.81 5.75
C ARG A 9 10.68 -5.13 4.46
N ARG A 10 9.39 -4.79 4.40
CA ARG A 10 8.71 -4.25 3.21
C ARG A 10 8.68 -2.73 3.25
N ILE A 11 8.58 -2.13 4.43
CA ILE A 11 8.45 -0.68 4.58
C ILE A 11 9.66 0.06 4.00
N ASP A 12 10.87 -0.45 4.19
CA ASP A 12 12.10 0.10 3.62
C ASP A 12 12.14 0.07 2.08
N GLN A 13 11.33 -0.80 1.46
CA GLN A 13 11.19 -0.87 0.00
C GLN A 13 10.07 0.04 -0.51
N ILE A 14 9.05 0.30 0.32
CA ILE A 14 7.86 1.08 -0.05
C ILE A 14 8.10 2.58 0.12
N VAL A 15 8.73 3.00 1.22
CA VAL A 15 8.98 4.42 1.52
C VAL A 15 9.74 5.14 0.38
N PRO A 16 10.82 4.58 -0.20
CA PRO A 16 11.50 5.21 -1.34
C PRO A 16 10.61 5.36 -2.58
N ILE A 17 9.62 4.48 -2.77
CA ILE A 17 8.66 4.56 -3.88
C ILE A 17 7.70 5.72 -3.64
N PHE A 18 7.22 5.89 -2.42
CA PHE A 18 6.37 7.02 -2.03
C PHE A 18 7.08 8.35 -2.29
N GLU A 19 8.32 8.50 -1.85
CA GLU A 19 9.12 9.70 -2.12
C GLU A 19 9.34 9.92 -3.62
N LYS A 20 9.65 8.87 -4.38
CA LYS A 20 9.89 8.95 -5.83
C LYS A 20 8.66 9.47 -6.59
N TYR A 21 7.46 9.08 -6.17
CA TYR A 21 6.22 9.46 -6.85
C TYR A 21 5.47 10.60 -6.15
N GLY A 22 6.02 11.17 -5.08
CA GLY A 22 5.38 12.23 -4.31
C GLY A 22 4.11 11.78 -3.59
N ILE A 23 4.03 10.51 -3.21
CA ILE A 23 2.94 9.95 -2.41
C ILE A 23 3.30 10.15 -0.93
N LYS A 24 2.41 10.73 -0.16
CA LYS A 24 2.59 11.09 1.24
C LYS A 24 2.56 9.87 2.16
N ASP A 25 1.56 9.02 1.98
CA ASP A 25 1.28 7.89 2.86
C ASP A 25 0.40 6.82 2.16
N PHE A 26 0.10 5.75 2.89
CA PHE A 26 -0.72 4.64 2.39
C PHE A 26 -2.17 5.05 2.11
N GLU A 27 -2.72 6.06 2.79
CA GLU A 27 -4.08 6.54 2.54
C GLU A 27 -4.16 7.26 1.19
N GLU A 28 -3.18 8.11 0.89
CA GLU A 28 -3.08 8.73 -0.44
C GLU A 28 -2.84 7.69 -1.53
N ALA A 29 -1.96 6.71 -1.28
CA ALA A 29 -1.75 5.60 -2.21
C ALA A 29 -3.07 4.84 -2.49
N LYS A 30 -3.86 4.58 -1.46
CA LYS A 30 -5.17 3.91 -1.57
C LYS A 30 -6.17 4.76 -2.33
N ALA A 31 -6.23 6.07 -2.06
CA ALA A 31 -7.11 7.00 -2.78
C ALA A 31 -6.82 6.99 -4.29
N ILE A 32 -5.55 7.03 -4.69
CA ILE A 32 -5.14 6.97 -6.11
C ILE A 32 -5.63 5.68 -6.78
N CYS A 33 -5.55 4.55 -6.10
CA CYS A 33 -6.05 3.28 -6.64
C CYS A 33 -7.59 3.28 -6.75
N ASN A 34 -8.27 3.75 -5.71
CA ASN A 34 -9.72 3.83 -5.68
C ASN A 34 -10.28 4.76 -6.77
N GLU A 35 -9.63 5.89 -7.02
CA GLU A 35 -9.98 6.80 -8.13
C GLU A 35 -9.85 6.12 -9.50
N LYS A 36 -8.93 5.16 -9.63
CA LYS A 36 -8.76 4.33 -10.84
C LYS A 36 -9.75 3.15 -10.89
N GLY A 37 -10.61 3.00 -9.88
CA GLY A 37 -11.67 2.00 -9.85
C GLY A 37 -11.25 0.62 -9.32
N PHE A 38 -10.16 0.52 -8.56
CA PHE A 38 -9.74 -0.73 -7.92
C PHE A 38 -9.18 -0.53 -6.51
N ASP A 39 -9.36 -1.51 -5.62
CA ASP A 39 -8.81 -1.49 -4.26
C ASP A 39 -7.77 -2.63 -4.09
N PRO A 40 -6.46 -2.31 -4.04
CA PRO A 40 -5.40 -3.31 -3.87
C PRO A 40 -5.54 -4.10 -2.56
N TYR A 41 -6.03 -3.48 -1.50
CA TYR A 41 -6.15 -4.11 -0.19
C TYR A 41 -7.21 -5.23 -0.23
N GLU A 42 -8.39 -4.94 -0.80
CA GLU A 42 -9.46 -5.93 -0.94
C GLU A 42 -9.07 -7.05 -1.92
N ILE A 43 -8.36 -6.72 -3.00
CA ILE A 43 -7.85 -7.73 -3.95
C ILE A 43 -6.92 -8.70 -3.22
N VAL A 44 -5.92 -8.20 -2.48
CA VAL A 44 -4.98 -9.05 -1.75
C VAL A 44 -5.71 -9.85 -0.68
N LYS A 45 -6.61 -9.22 0.08
CA LYS A 45 -7.40 -9.87 1.14
C LYS A 45 -8.28 -11.01 0.63
N SER A 46 -8.80 -10.90 -0.59
CA SER A 46 -9.58 -11.97 -1.23
C SER A 46 -8.74 -13.21 -1.59
N VAL A 47 -7.42 -13.03 -1.75
CA VAL A 47 -6.47 -14.11 -2.07
C VAL A 47 -5.80 -14.64 -0.80
N GLN A 48 -5.46 -13.76 0.14
CA GLN A 48 -4.77 -14.07 1.39
C GLN A 48 -5.45 -13.30 2.55
N PRO A 49 -6.10 -14.00 3.51
CA PRO A 49 -6.73 -13.36 4.67
C PRO A 49 -5.74 -12.75 5.67
#